data_AF-A0A971UFH5-F1
#
_entry.id   AF-A0A971UFH5-F1
#
_cell.length_a   1.000
_cell.length_b   1.000
_cell.length_c   1.000
_cell.angle_alpha   90.00
_cell.angle_beta   90.00
_cell.angle_gamma   90.00
#
_symmetry.space_group_name_H-M   'P 1'
#
loop_
_entity.id
_entity.type
_entity.pdbx_description
1 polymer ?
#
loop_
_entity_poly.entity_id
_entity_poly.type
_entity_poly.pdbx_seq_one_letter_code
_entity_poly.pdbx_strand_id
1 'polypeptide(L)' 'MAVDQPKLDNWFAYHRVKPEQRADVEAIRKAAKHFARTVLEHTPACPDQSTAIRKIREAMFIAHASITCSGR' A
#
# COMPACT_ATOMS: atom_id res chain seq x y z
N MET A 1 -15.96 -10.76 7.54
CA MET A 1 -15.41 -11.93 8.26
C MET A 1 -15.01 -11.49 9.67
N ALA A 2 -15.26 -12.31 10.69
CA ALA A 2 -14.79 -11.99 12.04
C ALA A 2 -13.25 -12.13 12.12
N VAL A 3 -12.61 -11.22 12.85
CA VAL A 3 -11.20 -11.30 13.22
C VAL A 3 -11.09 -12.32 14.35
N ASP A 4 -10.17 -13.28 14.22
CA ASP A 4 -9.86 -14.29 15.24
C ASP A 4 -8.41 -14.08 15.76
N GLN A 5 -8.10 -14.66 16.92
CA GLN A 5 -6.78 -14.48 17.55
C GLN A 5 -5.61 -14.87 16.63
N PRO A 6 -5.66 -15.99 15.88
CA PRO A 6 -4.59 -16.32 14.94
C PRO A 6 -4.40 -15.31 13.82
N LYS A 7 -5.47 -14.73 13.27
CA LYS A 7 -5.36 -13.64 12.28
C LYS A 7 -4.72 -12.39 12.89
N LEU A 8 -5.12 -12.03 14.12
CA LEU A 8 -4.56 -10.89 14.82
C LEU A 8 -3.04 -11.07 15.02
N ASP A 9 -2.61 -12.23 15.52
CA ASP A 9 -1.18 -12.53 15.71
C ASP A 9 -0.42 -12.49 14.38
N ASN A 10 -1.03 -13.01 13.30
CA ASN A 10 -0.45 -12.94 11.97
C ASN A 10 -0.32 -11.50 11.43
N TRP A 11 -1.23 -10.59 11.76
CA TRP A 11 -1.13 -9.18 11.35
C TRP A 11 0.03 -8.45 12.02
N PHE A 12 0.41 -8.86 13.23
CA PHE A 12 1.52 -8.26 13.99
C PHE A 12 2.84 -9.04 13.87
N ALA A 13 2.86 -10.17 13.18
CA ALA A 13 4.09 -10.90 12.90
C ALA A 13 5.01 -10.09 11.95
N TYR A 14 6.32 -10.16 12.18
CA TYR A 14 7.28 -9.48 11.32
C TYR A 14 7.38 -10.20 9.96
N HIS A 15 6.71 -9.66 8.95
CA HIS A 15 6.77 -10.18 7.58
C HIS A 15 7.76 -9.37 6.75
N ARG A 16 8.99 -9.89 6.61
CA ARG A 16 9.93 -9.37 5.63
C ARG A 16 9.45 -9.75 4.23
N VAL A 17 9.52 -8.82 3.29
CA VAL A 17 9.23 -9.09 1.87
C VAL A 17 10.13 -10.23 1.40
N LYS A 18 9.51 -11.37 1.05
CA LYS A 18 10.24 -12.52 0.54
C LYS A 18 10.80 -12.21 -0.86
N PRO A 19 11.92 -12.82 -1.27
CA PRO A 19 12.50 -12.56 -2.59
C PRO A 19 11.49 -12.68 -3.75
N GLU A 20 10.60 -13.65 -3.69
CA GLU A 20 9.55 -13.91 -4.68
C GLU A 20 8.46 -12.83 -4.73
N GLN A 21 8.18 -12.15 -3.61
CA GLN A 21 7.17 -11.08 -3.52
C GLN A 21 7.72 -9.71 -3.95
N ARG A 22 9.04 -9.58 -4.07
CA ARG A 22 9.71 -8.30 -4.31
C ARG A 22 9.26 -7.63 -5.61
N ALA A 23 9.09 -8.42 -6.68
CA ALA A 23 8.70 -7.89 -7.98
C ALA A 23 7.34 -7.20 -7.93
N ASP A 24 6.35 -7.84 -7.28
CA ASP A 24 4.99 -7.31 -7.16
C ASP A 24 4.94 -6.08 -6.26
N VAL A 25 5.65 -6.11 -5.12
CA VAL A 25 5.75 -4.96 -4.22
C VAL A 25 6.36 -3.75 -4.93
N GLU A 26 7.44 -3.94 -5.69
CA GLU A 26 8.07 -2.86 -6.44
C GLU A 26 7.18 -2.32 -7.57
N ALA A 27 6.45 -3.19 -8.27
CA ALA A 27 5.48 -2.78 -9.29
C ALA A 27 4.40 -1.84 -8.70
N ILE A 28 3.81 -2.23 -7.57
CA ILE A 28 2.81 -1.43 -6.85
C ILE A 28 3.39 -0.10 -6.37
N ARG A 29 4.58 -0.10 -5.78
CA ARG A 29 5.25 1.13 -5.32
C ARG A 29 5.55 2.08 -6.46
N LYS A 30 6.03 1.56 -7.60
CA LYS A 30 6.30 2.36 -8.81
C LYS A 30 5.02 3.00 -9.35
N ALA A 31 3.93 2.24 -9.47
CA ALA A 31 2.65 2.73 -9.96
C ALA A 31 2.05 3.80 -9.03
N ALA A 32 2.05 3.57 -7.72
CA ALA A 32 1.55 4.53 -6.74
C ALA A 32 2.34 5.84 -6.76
N LYS A 33 3.68 5.76 -6.87
CA LYS A 33 4.54 6.95 -6.99
C LYS A 33 4.24 7.72 -8.27
N HIS A 34 4.05 7.02 -9.39
CA HIS A 34 3.70 7.67 -10.65
C HIS A 34 2.37 8.41 -10.54
N PHE A 35 1.32 7.77 -10.03
CA PHE A 35 0.02 8.42 -9.88
C PHE A 35 0.06 9.61 -8.92
N ALA A 36 0.77 9.50 -7.79
CA ALA A 36 0.94 10.62 -6.86
C ALA A 36 1.63 11.83 -7.52
N ARG A 37 2.61 11.59 -8.42
CA ARG A 37 3.23 12.65 -9.21
C ARG A 37 2.25 13.28 -10.19
N THR A 38 1.47 12.48 -10.91
CA THR A 38 0.42 12.99 -11.81
C THR A 38 -0.58 13.87 -11.06
N VAL A 39 -1.02 13.46 -9.86
CA VAL A 39 -1.91 14.28 -9.03
C VAL A 39 -1.23 15.60 -8.65
N LEU A 40 0.03 15.55 -8.21
CA LEU A 40 0.78 16.76 -7.84
C LEU A 40 0.95 17.74 -9.01
N GLU A 41 1.21 17.22 -10.22
CA GLU A 41 1.48 18.01 -11.42
C GLU A 41 0.20 18.58 -12.07
N HIS A 42 -0.95 17.92 -11.89
CA HIS A 42 -2.19 18.24 -12.62
C HIS A 42 -3.37 18.68 -11.75
N THR A 43 -3.16 18.92 -10.45
CA THR A 43 -4.21 19.46 -9.57
C THR A 43 -3.73 20.72 -8.83
N PRO A 44 -4.64 21.63 -8.42
CA PRO A 44 -4.25 22.80 -7.64
C PRO A 44 -3.66 22.43 -6.29
N ALA A 45 -2.76 23.28 -5.78
CA ALA A 45 -2.25 23.16 -4.42
C ALA A 45 -3.36 23.48 -3.39
N CYS A 46 -4.12 22.46 -3.02
CA CYS A 46 -5.23 22.56 -2.08
C CYS A 46 -5.34 21.31 -1.18
N PRO A 47 -6.21 21.33 -0.16
CA PRO A 47 -6.43 20.17 0.71
C PRO A 47 -6.81 18.88 -0.04
N ASP A 48 -7.52 18.98 -1.16
CA ASP A 48 -7.94 17.81 -1.94
C ASP A 48 -6.76 17.12 -2.63
N GLN A 49 -5.81 17.88 -3.20
CA GLN A 49 -4.56 17.33 -3.75
C GLN A 49 -3.78 16.55 -2.67
N SER A 50 -3.61 17.15 -1.49
CA SER A 50 -2.94 16.49 -0.37
C SER A 50 -3.69 15.21 0.07
N THR A 51 -5.02 15.26 0.10
CA THR A 51 -5.86 14.12 0.46
C THR A 51 -5.74 12.99 -0.56
N ALA A 52 -5.78 13.31 -1.85
CA ALA A 52 -5.59 12.34 -2.93
C ALA A 52 -4.22 11.64 -2.82
N ILE A 53 -3.13 12.39 -2.63
CA ILE A 53 -1.79 11.81 -2.46
C ILE A 53 -1.72 10.90 -1.23
N ARG A 54 -2.34 11.29 -0.10
CA ARG A 54 -2.40 10.44 1.11
C ARG A 54 -3.19 9.15 0.86
N LYS A 55 -4.30 9.22 0.12
CA LYS A 55 -5.11 8.05 -0.24
C LYS A 55 -4.38 7.11 -1.18
N ILE A 56 -3.59 7.63 -2.12
CA ILE A 56 -2.70 6.82 -2.97
C ILE A 56 -1.67 6.08 -2.10
N ARG A 57 -1.07 6.77 -1.12
CA ARG A 57 -0.12 6.15 -0.18
C ARG A 57 -0.79 5.05 0.65
N GLU A 58 -1.99 5.30 1.17
CA GLU A 58 -2.78 4.33 1.94
C GLU A 58 -3.09 3.08 1.10
N ALA A 59 -3.59 3.27 -0.13
CA ALA A 59 -3.87 2.18 -1.05
C ALA A 59 -2.61 1.34 -1.35
N MET A 60 -1.46 1.98 -1.56
CA MET A 60 -0.18 1.31 -1.75
C MET A 60 0.20 0.45 -0.55
N PHE A 61 0.04 0.97 0.68
CA PHE A 61 0.35 0.22 1.89
C PHE A 61 -0.57 -0.99 2.07
N ILE A 62 -1.88 -0.84 1.82
CA ILE A 62 -2.84 -1.94 1.88
C ILE A 62 -2.50 -3.02 0.85
N ALA A 63 -2.20 -2.64 -0.39
CA ALA A 63 -1.79 -3.58 -1.44
C ALA A 63 -0.48 -4.30 -1.08
N HIS A 64 0.52 -3.57 -0.60
CA HIS A 64 1.79 -4.14 -0.13
C HIS A 64 1.56 -5.13 1.03
N ALA A 65 0.75 -4.78 2.02
CA ALA A 65 0.40 -5.67 3.11
C ALA A 65 -0.28 -6.95 2.60
N SER A 66 -1.20 -6.84 1.63
CA SER A 66 -1.87 -8.01 1.04
C SER A 66 -0.88 -8.98 0.39
N ILE A 67 0.16 -8.48 -0.28
CA ILE A 67 1.24 -9.31 -0.86
C ILE A 67 2.05 -9.98 0.26
N THR A 68 2.57 -9.17 1.18
CA THR A 68 3.47 -9.59 2.24
C THR A 68 2.82 -10.61 3.18
N CYS A 69 1.54 -10.44 3.50
CA CYS A 69 0.75 -11.38 4.31
C CYS A 69 0.16 -12.56 3.50
N SER A 70 0.32 -12.56 2.18
CA SER A 70 -0.28 -13.53 1.25
C SER A 70 -1.81 -13.60 1.37
N GLY A 71 -2.46 -12.43 1.46
CA GLY A 71 -3.92 -12.28 1.49
C GLY A 71 -4.60 -12.64 2.82
N ARG A 72 -3.85 -12.69 3.92
CA ARG A 72 -4.33 -13.05 5.27
C ARG A 72 -4.37 -11.86 6.23
#